data_AF-A0A1G5IJB0-F1
#
_entry.id   AF-A0A1G5IJB0-F1
#
_cell.length_a   1.000
_cell.length_b   1.000
_cell.length_c   1.000
_cell.angle_alpha   90.00
_cell.angle_beta   90.00
_cell.angle_gamma   90.00
#
_symmetry.space_group_name_H-M   'P 1'
#
loop_
_entity.id
_entity.type
_entity.pdbx_description
1 polymer ?
#
loop_
_entity_poly.entity_id
_entity_poly.type
_entity_poly.pdbx_seq_one_letter_code
_entity_poly.pdbx_strand_id
1 'polypeptide(L)'
;MKPDALAALERPARLRAELELKKLAAFKAHVDAAQGRVDASRAAMAQSYAAEAPLSVAEARMANAQAARAARELTRADRELRQIEPRFRQMQKQAAREFGRAEALADLHQRAVRAARKAAE
;
A
#
# COMPACT_ATOMS: atom_id res chain seq x y z
N MET A 1 16.85 -21.53 24.63
CA MET A 1 17.32 -22.01 23.31
C MET A 1 18.75 -21.53 23.10
N LYS A 2 19.63 -22.32 22.47
CA LYS A 2 21.03 -21.91 22.27
C LYS A 2 21.11 -20.71 21.30
N PRO A 3 22.04 -19.75 21.49
CA PRO A 3 22.19 -18.60 20.60
C PRO A 3 22.29 -18.96 19.12
N ASP A 4 23.07 -19.99 18.77
CA ASP A 4 23.27 -20.43 17.38
C ASP A 4 21.98 -20.91 16.71
N ALA A 5 21.11 -21.58 17.49
CA ALA A 5 19.81 -22.03 16.99
C ALA A 5 18.87 -20.85 16.72
N LEU A 6 18.96 -19.78 17.51
CA LEU A 6 18.18 -18.54 17.27
C LEU A 6 18.72 -17.80 16.05
N ALA A 7 20.03 -17.72 15.88
CA ALA A 7 20.67 -17.16 14.69
C ALA A 7 20.24 -17.89 13.40
N ALA A 8 20.15 -19.23 13.45
CA ALA A 8 19.71 -20.05 12.33
C ALA A 8 18.24 -19.81 11.94
N LEU A 9 17.39 -19.37 12.88
CA LEU A 9 15.98 -19.02 12.60
C LEU A 9 15.82 -17.55 12.19
N GLU A 10 16.64 -16.65 12.75
CA GLU A 10 16.62 -15.22 12.44
C GLU A 10 16.89 -14.96 10.96
N ARG A 11 17.94 -15.58 10.39
CA ARG A 11 18.32 -15.40 8.98
C ARG A 11 17.17 -15.67 7.98
N PRO A 12 16.52 -16.86 7.99
CA PRO A 12 15.41 -17.12 7.07
C PRO A 12 14.18 -16.26 7.36
N ALA A 13 13.92 -15.91 8.62
CA ALA A 13 12.82 -15.00 8.96
C ALA A 13 13.04 -13.59 8.39
N ARG A 14 14.27 -13.07 8.46
CA ARG A 14 14.64 -11.78 7.90
C ARG A 14 14.52 -11.74 6.39
N LEU A 15 15.01 -12.77 5.69
CA LEU A 15 14.83 -12.91 4.24
C LEU A 15 13.36 -12.93 3.84
N ARG A 16 12.52 -13.63 4.60
CA ARG A 16 11.07 -13.69 4.35
C ARG A 16 10.40 -12.34 4.58
N ALA A 17 10.77 -11.62 5.64
CA ALA A 17 10.29 -10.27 5.90
C ALA A 17 10.65 -9.31 4.76
N GLU A 18 11.92 -9.32 4.31
CA GLU A 18 12.38 -8.49 3.18
C GLU A 18 11.61 -8.79 1.88
N LEU A 19 11.35 -10.08 1.61
CA LEU A 19 10.58 -10.48 0.44
C LEU A 19 9.14 -9.96 0.50
N GLU A 20 8.45 -10.10 1.64
CA GLU A 20 7.08 -9.61 1.79
C GLU A 20 7.01 -8.08 1.74
N LEU A 21 8.01 -7.36 2.29
CA LEU A 21 8.11 -5.91 2.17
C LEU A 21 8.31 -5.46 0.72
N LYS A 22 9.16 -6.17 -0.06
CA LYS A 22 9.34 -5.89 -1.50
C LYS A 22 8.05 -6.11 -2.29
N LYS A 23 7.33 -7.22 -2.03
CA LYS A 23 6.02 -7.48 -2.64
C LYS A 23 5.00 -6.39 -2.29
N LEU A 24 4.96 -5.97 -1.03
CA LEU A 24 4.09 -4.91 -0.56
C LEU A 24 4.41 -3.58 -1.26
N ALA A 25 5.69 -3.22 -1.38
CA ALA A 25 6.11 -1.99 -2.05
C ALA A 25 5.70 -1.97 -3.53
N ALA A 26 5.90 -3.09 -4.25
CA ALA A 26 5.46 -3.23 -5.62
C ALA A 26 3.92 -3.09 -5.75
N PHE A 27 3.17 -3.74 -4.87
CA PHE A 27 1.70 -3.62 -4.88
C PHE A 27 1.23 -2.21 -4.50
N LYS A 28 1.92 -1.54 -3.58
CA LYS A 28 1.63 -0.16 -3.19
C LYS A 28 1.73 0.78 -4.40
N ALA A 29 2.74 0.63 -5.26
CA ALA A 29 2.86 1.44 -6.47
C ALA A 29 1.62 1.30 -7.39
N HIS A 30 1.03 0.11 -7.49
CA HIS A 30 -0.22 -0.10 -8.23
C HIS A 30 -1.42 0.58 -7.56
N VAL A 31 -1.52 0.52 -6.23
CA VAL A 31 -2.58 1.18 -5.46
C VAL A 31 -2.47 2.70 -5.58
N ASP A 32 -1.26 3.26 -5.44
CA ASP A 32 -1.01 4.69 -5.58
C ASP A 32 -1.38 5.18 -6.99
N ALA A 33 -1.07 4.41 -8.02
CA ALA A 33 -1.46 4.73 -9.39
C ALA A 33 -2.99 4.68 -9.59
N ALA A 34 -3.69 3.72 -8.96
CA ALA A 34 -5.14 3.65 -9.00
C ALA A 34 -5.80 4.83 -8.27
N GLN A 35 -5.28 5.20 -7.09
CA GLN A 35 -5.72 6.38 -6.35
C GLN A 35 -5.50 7.67 -7.17
N GLY A 36 -4.34 7.81 -7.81
CA GLY A 36 -4.06 8.95 -8.68
C GLY A 36 -5.05 9.08 -9.85
N ARG A 37 -5.53 7.97 -10.42
CA ARG A 37 -6.59 7.99 -11.46
C ARG A 37 -7.94 8.48 -10.91
N VAL A 38 -8.30 8.06 -9.69
CA VAL A 38 -9.51 8.54 -9.01
C VAL A 38 -9.42 10.04 -8.78
N ASP A 39 -8.30 10.51 -8.23
CA ASP A 39 -8.10 11.92 -7.89
C ASP A 39 -8.10 12.81 -9.15
N ALA A 40 -7.43 12.38 -10.22
CA ALA A 40 -7.45 13.08 -11.50
C ALA A 40 -8.86 13.15 -12.11
N SER A 41 -9.62 12.05 -12.07
CA SER A 41 -10.99 12.01 -12.60
C SER A 41 -11.94 12.90 -11.78
N ARG A 42 -11.76 12.95 -10.45
CA ARG A 42 -12.50 13.83 -9.55
C ARG A 42 -12.19 15.31 -9.83
N ALA A 43 -10.91 15.65 -10.02
CA ALA A 43 -10.49 17.00 -10.36
C ALA A 43 -11.08 17.44 -11.72
N ALA A 44 -11.03 16.58 -12.74
CA ALA A 44 -11.63 16.86 -14.05
C ALA A 44 -13.15 17.07 -13.99
N MET A 45 -13.85 16.28 -13.16
CA MET A 45 -15.28 16.46 -12.93
C MET A 45 -15.58 17.79 -12.25
N ALA A 46 -14.82 18.13 -11.19
CA ALA A 46 -15.00 19.40 -10.49
C ALA A 46 -14.74 20.61 -11.39
N GLN A 47 -13.71 20.55 -12.24
CA GLN A 47 -13.41 21.62 -13.21
C GLN A 47 -14.55 21.84 -14.21
N SER A 48 -15.22 20.77 -14.65
CA SER A 48 -16.37 20.86 -15.56
C SER A 48 -17.55 21.67 -14.97
N TYR A 49 -17.64 21.76 -13.65
CA TYR A 49 -18.70 22.50 -12.93
C TYR A 49 -18.26 23.84 -12.35
N ALA A 50 -16.96 24.14 -12.36
CA ALA A 50 -16.41 25.37 -11.78
C ALA A 50 -16.51 26.59 -12.72
N ALA A 51 -17.06 26.43 -13.93
CA ALA A 51 -17.23 27.54 -14.87
C ALA A 51 -18.36 28.49 -14.39
N GLU A 52 -17.99 29.67 -13.90
CA GLU A 52 -18.93 30.70 -13.41
C GLU A 52 -19.42 31.66 -14.52
N ALA A 53 -18.79 31.65 -15.69
CA ALA A 53 -19.20 32.47 -16.81
C ALA A 53 -20.51 31.94 -17.44
N PRO A 54 -21.43 32.82 -17.89
CA PRO A 54 -22.63 32.38 -18.61
C PRO A 54 -22.23 31.61 -19.87
N LEU A 55 -22.59 30.33 -19.93
CA LEU A 55 -22.33 29.48 -21.09
C LEU A 55 -23.44 29.69 -22.13
N SER A 56 -23.06 29.76 -23.40
CA SER A 56 -24.00 29.50 -24.49
C SER A 56 -24.53 28.06 -24.41
N VAL A 57 -25.65 27.78 -25.09
CA VAL A 57 -26.23 26.43 -25.13
C VAL A 57 -25.24 25.39 -25.69
N ALA A 58 -24.42 25.77 -26.66
CA ALA A 58 -23.40 24.89 -27.23
C ALA A 58 -22.31 24.55 -26.21
N GLU A 59 -21.80 25.55 -25.50
CA GLU A 59 -20.79 25.37 -24.45
C GLU A 59 -21.34 24.56 -23.27
N ALA A 60 -22.59 24.79 -22.86
CA ALA A 60 -23.25 24.01 -21.82
C ALA A 60 -23.39 22.52 -22.21
N ARG A 61 -23.71 22.22 -23.47
CA ARG A 61 -23.77 20.83 -23.97
C ARG A 61 -22.39 20.17 -23.93
N MET A 62 -21.34 20.90 -24.32
CA MET A 62 -19.97 20.40 -24.27
C MET A 62 -19.51 20.13 -22.83
N ALA A 63 -19.74 21.06 -21.91
CA ALA A 63 -19.43 20.90 -20.49
C ALA A 63 -20.15 19.69 -19.89
N ASN A 64 -21.44 19.52 -20.18
CA ASN A 64 -22.22 18.35 -19.74
C ASN A 64 -21.67 17.03 -20.31
N ALA A 65 -21.26 17.00 -21.58
CA ALA A 65 -20.65 15.81 -22.18
C ALA A 65 -19.31 15.44 -21.52
N GLN A 66 -18.48 16.45 -21.21
CA GLN A 66 -17.23 16.27 -20.49
C GLN A 66 -17.47 15.78 -19.05
N ALA A 67 -18.41 16.38 -18.33
CA ALA A 67 -18.80 15.96 -16.99
C ALA A 67 -19.32 14.50 -16.98
N ALA A 68 -20.18 14.14 -17.94
CA ALA A 68 -20.70 12.78 -18.06
C ALA A 68 -19.59 11.75 -18.36
N ARG A 69 -18.59 12.13 -19.18
CA ARG A 69 -17.41 11.30 -19.42
C ARG A 69 -16.59 11.13 -18.12
N ALA A 70 -16.27 12.23 -17.45
CA ALA A 70 -15.50 12.21 -16.21
C ALA A 70 -16.18 11.39 -15.11
N ALA A 71 -17.50 11.48 -14.97
CA ALA A 71 -18.27 10.68 -14.01
C ALA A 71 -18.20 9.17 -14.28
N ARG A 72 -18.22 8.76 -15.55
CA ARG A 72 -18.06 7.34 -15.93
C ARG A 72 -16.65 6.84 -15.64
N GLU A 73 -15.63 7.64 -15.95
CA GLU A 73 -14.24 7.28 -15.64
C GLU A 73 -13.98 7.22 -14.14
N LEU A 74 -14.52 8.16 -13.36
CA LEU A 74 -14.46 8.15 -11.90
C LEU A 74 -15.10 6.88 -11.34
N THR A 75 -16.29 6.52 -11.82
CA THR A 75 -16.99 5.29 -11.38
C THR A 75 -16.16 4.03 -11.66
N ARG A 76 -15.48 3.98 -12.81
CA ARG A 76 -14.61 2.85 -13.18
C ARG A 76 -13.35 2.80 -12.30
N ALA A 77 -12.69 3.93 -12.12
CA ALA A 77 -11.48 4.04 -11.29
C ALA A 77 -11.78 3.71 -9.82
N ASP A 78 -12.89 4.21 -9.27
CA ASP A 78 -13.33 3.90 -7.91
C ASP A 78 -13.61 2.40 -7.74
N ARG A 79 -14.25 1.77 -8.74
CA ARG A 79 -14.52 0.33 -8.70
C ARG A 79 -13.22 -0.47 -8.71
N GLU A 80 -12.25 -0.10 -9.54
CA GLU A 80 -10.94 -0.74 -9.59
C GLU A 80 -10.22 -0.62 -8.24
N LEU A 81 -10.19 0.60 -7.66
CA LEU A 81 -9.57 0.84 -6.36
C LEU A 81 -10.22 0.00 -5.24
N ARG A 82 -11.55 -0.03 -5.19
CA ARG A 82 -12.31 -0.86 -4.23
C ARG A 82 -12.03 -2.36 -4.37
N GLN A 83 -11.70 -2.83 -5.57
CA GLN A 83 -11.36 -4.23 -5.81
C GLN A 83 -9.95 -4.59 -5.34
N ILE A 84 -8.98 -3.68 -5.46
CA ILE A 84 -7.58 -3.94 -5.08
C ILE A 84 -7.29 -3.69 -3.59
N GLU A 85 -8.06 -2.80 -2.95
CA GLU A 85 -7.91 -2.42 -1.54
C GLU A 85 -7.87 -3.61 -0.55
N PRO A 86 -8.79 -4.60 -0.62
CA PRO A 86 -8.78 -5.71 0.32
C PRO A 86 -7.48 -6.52 0.25
N ARG A 87 -6.98 -6.75 -0.97
CA ARG A 87 -5.71 -7.45 -1.20
C ARG A 87 -4.54 -6.62 -0.66
N PHE A 88 -4.54 -5.30 -0.86
CA PHE A 88 -3.51 -4.44 -0.28
C PHE A 88 -3.46 -4.56 1.24
N ARG A 89 -4.63 -4.48 1.91
CA ARG A 89 -4.73 -4.62 3.37
C ARG A 89 -4.24 -5.99 3.85
N GLN A 90 -4.53 -7.06 3.10
CA GLN A 90 -4.00 -8.39 3.40
C GLN A 90 -2.47 -8.45 3.29
N MET A 91 -1.89 -7.85 2.25
CA MET A 91 -0.45 -7.79 2.06
C MET A 91 0.23 -6.95 3.16
N GLN A 92 -0.38 -5.84 3.59
CA GLN A 92 0.10 -5.06 4.73
C GLN A 92 0.17 -5.90 6.01
N LYS A 93 -0.90 -6.65 6.33
CA LYS A 93 -0.92 -7.54 7.50
C LYS A 93 0.14 -8.63 7.41
N GLN A 94 0.30 -9.23 6.23
CA GLN A 94 1.28 -10.29 6.02
C GLN A 94 2.72 -9.77 6.17
N ALA A 95 3.05 -8.64 5.55
CA ALA A 95 4.37 -8.03 5.67
C ALA A 95 4.67 -7.62 7.12
N ALA A 96 3.70 -7.00 7.81
CA ALA A 96 3.85 -6.64 9.22
C ALA A 96 4.09 -7.87 10.12
N ARG A 97 3.40 -8.98 9.85
CA ARG A 97 3.58 -10.23 10.61
C ARG A 97 4.97 -10.83 10.41
N GLU A 98 5.44 -10.94 9.17
CA GLU A 98 6.77 -11.53 8.90
C GLU A 98 7.89 -10.62 9.42
N PHE A 99 7.73 -9.30 9.29
CA PHE A 99 8.64 -8.33 9.90
C PHE A 99 8.69 -8.48 11.41
N GLY A 100 7.53 -8.46 12.08
CA GLY A 100 7.46 -8.64 13.54
C GLY A 100 8.06 -9.98 14.01
N ARG A 101 7.90 -11.05 13.23
CA ARG A 101 8.55 -12.34 13.49
C ARG A 101 10.07 -12.24 13.42
N ALA A 102 10.61 -11.57 12.40
CA ALA A 102 12.05 -11.38 12.26
C ALA A 102 12.62 -10.56 13.43
N GLU A 103 11.95 -9.47 13.81
CA GLU A 103 12.35 -8.62 14.94
C GLU A 103 12.32 -9.39 16.28
N ALA A 104 11.28 -10.19 16.52
CA ALA A 104 11.19 -11.01 17.73
C ALA A 104 12.34 -12.03 17.81
N LEU A 105 12.70 -12.66 16.69
CA LEU A 105 13.83 -13.61 16.66
C LEU A 105 15.17 -12.91 16.88
N ALA A 106 15.35 -11.71 16.32
CA ALA A 106 16.55 -10.91 16.55
C ALA A 106 16.70 -10.50 18.02
N ASP A 107 15.62 -10.03 18.66
CA ASP A 107 15.63 -9.69 20.09
C ASP A 107 15.92 -10.92 20.97
N LEU A 108 15.26 -12.06 20.69
CA LEU A 108 15.51 -13.31 21.40
C LEU A 108 16.97 -13.77 21.25
N HIS A 109 17.52 -13.70 20.04
CA HIS A 109 18.92 -14.04 19.77
C HIS A 109 19.87 -13.14 20.58
N GLN A 110 19.67 -11.82 20.56
CA GLN A 110 20.48 -10.89 21.34
C GLN A 110 20.41 -11.16 22.84
N ARG A 111 19.22 -11.43 23.38
CA ARG A 111 19.04 -11.78 24.80
C ARG A 111 19.78 -13.07 25.15
N ALA A 112 19.71 -14.10 24.29
CA ALA A 112 20.42 -15.35 24.49
C ALA A 112 21.94 -15.19 24.46
N VAL A 113 22.48 -14.38 23.54
CA VAL A 113 23.92 -14.06 23.49
C VAL A 113 24.36 -13.35 24.76
N ARG A 114 23.59 -12.36 25.24
CA ARG A 114 23.92 -11.65 26.49
C ARG A 114 23.89 -12.58 27.70
N ALA A 115 22.92 -13.47 27.79
CA ALA A 115 22.82 -14.44 28.88
C ALA A 115 23.99 -15.44 28.86
N ALA A 116 24.40 -15.92 27.69
CA ALA A 116 25.53 -16.83 27.54
C ALA A 116 26.86 -16.17 27.94
N ARG A 117 27.07 -14.89 27.61
CA ARG A 117 28.26 -14.13 28.03
C ARG A 117 28.34 -13.99 29.55
N LYS A 118 27.25 -13.60 30.20
CA LYS A 118 27.17 -13.48 31.67
C LYS A 118 27.41 -14.80 32.40
N ALA A 119 27.09 -15.94 31.78
CA ALA A 119 27.30 -17.26 32.38
C ALA A 119 28.74 -17.78 32.19
N ALA A 120 29.54 -17.12 31.34
CA ALA A 120 30.94 -17.45 31.09
C ALA A 120 31.92 -16.56 31.89
N GLU A 121 31.39 -15.54 32.58
CA GLU A 121 32.08 -14.68 33.55
C GLU A 121 31.92 -15.25 34.96
#